data_AF-A0A2V5MK84-F1
#
_entry.id   AF-A0A2V5MK84-F1
#
_cell.length_a   1.000
_cell.length_b   1.000
_cell.length_c   1.000
_cell.angle_alpha   90.00
_cell.angle_beta   90.00
_cell.angle_gamma   90.00
#
_symmetry.space_group_name_H-M   'P 1'
#
loop_
_entity.id
_entity.type
_entity.pdbx_description
1 polymer ?
#
loop_
_entity_poly.entity_id
_entity_poly.type
_entity_poly.pdbx_seq_one_letter_code
_entity_poly.pdbx_strand_id
1 'polypeptide(L)'
;MLFCNCLSPQLFWNRWCRRNIYVVYFVCMCVNAGMWFERFIIIVGGLHRDFLPSSWGLFIPTWVDIWTFIGTHGIFLSLFLLFIRFLPMIAMSEVKIVLPESDVHRHDDPTAHHPVAAGGGQRT
;
A
#
# COMPACT_ATOMS: atom_id res chain seq x y z
N MET A 1 -18.35 -3.42 -0.61
CA MET A 1 -18.20 -3.42 0.86
C MET A 1 -17.74 -4.75 1.37
N LEU A 2 -18.66 -5.65 1.70
CA LEU A 2 -18.38 -6.85 2.47
C LEU A 2 -17.44 -7.83 1.78
N PHE A 3 -17.63 -8.09 0.48
CA PHE A 3 -16.76 -9.03 -0.21
C PHE A 3 -15.32 -8.51 -0.34
N CYS A 4 -15.13 -7.25 -0.72
CA CYS A 4 -13.80 -6.70 -0.96
C CYS A 4 -13.06 -6.29 0.33
N ASN A 5 -13.78 -5.86 1.39
CA ASN A 5 -13.17 -5.45 2.66
C ASN A 5 -13.15 -6.54 3.73
N CYS A 6 -14.15 -7.43 3.81
CA CYS A 6 -14.18 -8.48 4.84
C CYS A 6 -13.59 -9.81 4.37
N LEU A 7 -13.77 -10.19 3.09
CA LEU A 7 -13.25 -11.47 2.59
C LEU A 7 -11.78 -11.39 2.18
N SER A 8 -11.36 -10.26 1.61
CA SER A 8 -9.98 -10.05 1.14
C SER A 8 -8.92 -10.23 2.24
N PRO A 9 -9.04 -9.63 3.45
CA PRO A 9 -8.08 -9.86 4.52
C PRO A 9 -8.18 -11.25 5.15
N GLN A 10 -9.33 -11.93 5.02
CA GLN A 10 -9.49 -13.30 5.52
C GLN A 10 -8.55 -14.29 4.82
N LEU A 11 -8.13 -13.99 3.58
CA LEU A 11 -7.13 -14.76 2.84
C LEU A 11 -5.74 -14.75 3.51
N PHE A 12 -5.43 -13.76 4.36
CA PHE A 12 -4.16 -13.69 5.10
C PHE A 12 -4.07 -14.61 6.31
N TRP A 13 -5.15 -15.33 6.65
CA TRP A 13 -5.10 -16.39 7.66
C TRP A 13 -4.17 -17.53 7.22
N ASN A 14 -4.10 -17.80 5.91
CA ASN A 14 -3.18 -18.78 5.37
C ASN A 14 -1.76 -18.21 5.26
N ARG A 15 -0.77 -18.91 5.85
CA ARG A 15 0.65 -18.53 5.83
C ARG A 15 1.21 -18.42 4.40
N TRP A 16 0.66 -19.18 3.45
CA TRP A 16 1.07 -19.15 2.04
C TRP A 16 0.69 -17.82 1.38
N CYS A 17 -0.53 -17.32 1.59
CA CYS A 17 -1.01 -16.07 1.01
C CYS A 17 -0.22 -14.82 1.48
N ARG A 18 0.32 -14.85 2.71
CA ARG A 18 1.14 -13.74 3.25
C ARG A 18 2.57 -13.69 2.69
N ARG A 19 3.07 -14.79 2.14
CA ARG A 19 4.46 -14.91 1.68
C ARG A 19 4.60 -14.69 0.18
N ASN A 20 3.48 -14.75 -0.55
CA ASN A 20 3.43 -14.52 -1.99
C ASN A 20 3.15 -13.05 -2.30
N ILE A 21 4.15 -12.34 -2.83
CA ILE A 21 4.05 -10.91 -3.20
C ILE A 21 2.86 -10.63 -4.14
N TYR A 22 2.59 -11.53 -5.10
CA TYR A 22 1.49 -11.38 -6.05
C TYR A 22 0.11 -11.46 -5.39
N VAL A 23 -0.06 -12.34 -4.41
CA VAL A 23 -1.32 -12.49 -3.66
C VAL A 23 -1.53 -11.25 -2.79
N VAL A 24 -0.49 -10.80 -2.10
CA VAL A 24 -0.53 -9.57 -1.29
C VAL A 24 -0.89 -8.36 -2.15
N TYR A 25 -0.24 -8.19 -3.31
CA TYR A 25 -0.52 -7.08 -4.24
C TYR A 25 -1.99 -7.06 -4.70
N PHE A 26 -2.51 -8.21 -5.12
CA PHE A 26 -3.91 -8.32 -5.56
C PHE A 26 -4.89 -8.00 -4.42
N VAL A 27 -4.65 -8.56 -3.22
CA VAL A 27 -5.46 -8.28 -2.02
C VAL A 27 -5.42 -6.79 -1.67
N CYS A 28 -4.25 -6.14 -1.73
CA CYS A 28 -4.12 -4.70 -1.48
C CYS A 28 -4.88 -3.84 -2.50
N MET A 29 -4.87 -4.20 -3.79
CA MET A 29 -5.67 -3.51 -4.81
C MET A 29 -7.17 -3.69 -4.56
N CYS A 30 -7.60 -4.90 -4.22
CA CYS A 30 -8.99 -5.18 -3.86
C CYS A 30 -9.43 -4.36 -2.63
N VAL A 31 -8.61 -4.26 -1.57
CA VAL A 31 -8.97 -3.48 -0.38
C VAL A 31 -9.04 -1.98 -0.69
N ASN A 32 -8.10 -1.44 -1.46
CA ASN A 32 -8.14 -0.02 -1.88
C ASN A 32 -9.42 0.31 -2.66
N ALA A 33 -9.76 -0.52 -3.66
CA ALA A 33 -11.02 -0.36 -4.40
C ALA A 33 -12.24 -0.56 -3.47
N GLY A 34 -12.18 -1.53 -2.57
CA GLY A 34 -13.23 -1.86 -1.61
C GLY A 34 -13.58 -0.69 -0.68
N MET A 35 -12.57 -0.04 -0.10
CA MET A 35 -12.69 1.14 0.75
C MET A 35 -13.15 2.39 0.00
N TRP A 36 -12.87 2.48 -1.30
CA TRP A 36 -13.41 3.55 -2.15
C TRP A 36 -14.90 3.32 -2.44
N PHE A 37 -15.26 2.11 -2.88
CA PHE A 37 -16.66 1.72 -3.08
C PHE A 37 -17.46 1.92 -1.79
N GLU A 38 -16.93 1.44 -0.66
CA GLU A 38 -16.87 2.17 0.61
C GLU A 38 -17.73 3.44 0.82
N ARG A 39 -17.01 4.52 0.57
CA ARG A 39 -17.51 5.87 0.67
C ARG A 39 -18.51 6.16 -0.43
N PHE A 40 -18.35 5.59 -1.62
CA PHE A 40 -19.28 5.82 -2.73
C PHE A 40 -20.71 5.40 -2.39
N ILE A 41 -20.93 4.19 -1.86
CA ILE A 41 -22.29 3.71 -1.55
C ILE A 41 -22.86 4.41 -0.32
N ILE A 42 -22.06 4.71 0.71
CA ILE A 42 -22.56 5.44 1.89
C ILE A 42 -23.06 6.83 1.49
N ILE A 43 -22.30 7.55 0.65
CA ILE A 43 -22.65 8.90 0.22
C ILE A 43 -23.79 8.85 -0.80
N VAL A 44 -23.63 8.15 -1.92
CA VAL A 44 -24.62 8.13 -3.02
C VAL A 44 -25.87 7.38 -2.59
N GLY A 45 -25.72 6.23 -1.94
CA GLY A 45 -26.86 5.45 -1.44
C GLY A 45 -27.61 6.17 -0.32
N GLY A 46 -26.92 6.96 0.51
CA GLY A 46 -27.52 7.80 1.53
C GLY A 46 -28.36 8.93 0.95
N LEU A 47 -27.86 9.64 -0.07
CA LEU A 47 -28.56 10.77 -0.71
C LEU A 47 -29.63 10.35 -1.73
N HIS A 48 -29.59 9.11 -2.24
CA HIS A 48 -30.56 8.67 -3.26
C HIS A 48 -31.99 8.57 -2.72
N ARG A 49 -32.16 8.39 -1.40
CA ARG A 49 -33.46 8.19 -0.73
C ARG A 49 -33.62 9.14 0.45
N ASP A 50 -33.85 10.40 0.14
CA ASP A 50 -34.22 11.40 1.14
C ASP A 50 -35.67 11.22 1.64
N PHE A 51 -35.98 11.93 2.73
CA PHE A 51 -37.28 11.87 3.44
C PHE A 51 -38.50 12.21 2.55
N LEU A 52 -38.32 12.97 1.46
CA LEU A 52 -39.38 13.27 0.50
C LEU A 52 -39.25 12.39 -0.76
N PRO A 53 -40.30 11.61 -1.11
CA PRO A 53 -40.29 10.75 -2.30
C PRO A 53 -40.10 11.49 -3.63
N SER A 54 -40.45 12.78 -3.69
CA SER A 54 -40.29 13.61 -4.89
C SER A 54 -38.84 13.97 -5.20
N SER A 55 -37.94 13.87 -4.23
CA SER A 55 -36.52 14.27 -4.36
C SER A 55 -35.60 13.09 -4.66
N TRP A 56 -36.15 11.91 -4.93
CA TRP A 56 -35.34 10.75 -5.29
C TRP A 56 -34.68 10.97 -6.65
N GLY A 57 -33.37 11.21 -6.63
CA GLY A 57 -32.55 11.44 -7.82
C GLY A 57 -31.50 10.35 -8.00
N LEU A 58 -31.41 9.76 -9.19
CA LEU A 58 -30.34 8.82 -9.54
C LEU A 58 -29.04 9.59 -9.83
N PHE A 59 -27.96 9.25 -9.13
CA PHE A 59 -26.63 9.78 -9.46
C PHE A 59 -26.07 9.01 -10.65
N ILE A 60 -25.88 9.71 -11.77
CA ILE A 60 -25.23 9.18 -12.96
C ILE A 60 -23.93 9.95 -13.12
N PRO A 61 -22.76 9.32 -12.88
CA PRO A 61 -21.48 9.99 -13.00
C PRO A 61 -21.29 10.46 -14.45
N THR A 62 -20.90 11.71 -14.60
CA THR A 62 -20.57 12.26 -15.92
C THR A 62 -19.16 11.83 -16.30
N TRP A 63 -18.83 11.96 -17.59
CA TRP A 63 -17.47 11.65 -18.05
C TRP A 63 -16.42 12.53 -17.33
N VAL A 64 -16.77 13.78 -17.01
CA VAL A 64 -15.91 14.71 -16.27
C VAL A 64 -15.56 14.17 -14.88
N ASP A 65 -16.51 13.59 -14.15
CA ASP A 65 -16.27 13.02 -12.81
C ASP A 65 -15.20 11.90 -12.84
N ILE A 66 -15.27 11.04 -13.87
CA ILE A 66 -14.34 9.93 -14.06
C ILE A 66 -12.94 10.46 -14.39
N TRP A 67 -12.83 11.46 -15.26
CA TRP A 67 -11.55 12.06 -15.61
C TRP A 67 -10.94 12.85 -14.45
N THR A 68 -11.74 13.54 -13.64
CA THR A 68 -11.25 14.19 -12.43
C THR A 68 -10.73 13.16 -11.44
N PHE A 69 -11.39 12.01 -11.27
CA PHE A 69 -10.93 10.93 -10.40
C PHE A 69 -9.62 10.28 -10.88
N ILE A 70 -9.47 10.05 -12.19
CA ILE A 70 -8.22 9.55 -12.77
C ILE A 70 -7.13 10.63 -12.68
N GLY A 71 -7.49 11.90 -12.87
CA GLY A 71 -6.60 13.05 -12.78
C GLY A 71 -5.97 13.19 -11.40
N THR A 72 -6.74 13.00 -10.31
CA THR A 72 -6.18 13.03 -8.94
C THR A 72 -5.20 11.89 -8.69
N HIS A 73 -5.44 10.69 -9.22
CA HIS A 73 -4.48 9.58 -9.19
C HIS A 73 -3.21 9.91 -9.98
N GLY A 74 -3.35 10.54 -11.16
CA GLY A 74 -2.21 10.97 -11.98
C GLY A 74 -1.35 12.03 -11.30
N ILE A 75 -1.97 13.04 -10.69
CA ILE A 75 -1.27 14.07 -9.91
C ILE A 75 -0.56 13.44 -8.71
N PHE A 76 -1.25 12.58 -7.95
CA PHE A 76 -0.65 11.88 -6.83
C PHE A 76 0.57 11.06 -7.25
N LEU A 77 0.45 10.25 -8.32
CA LEU A 77 1.54 9.42 -8.82
C LEU A 77 2.69 10.29 -9.34
N SER A 78 2.39 11.38 -10.04
CA SER A 78 3.39 12.33 -10.54
C SER A 78 4.20 12.96 -9.40
N LEU A 79 3.51 13.49 -8.37
CA LEU A 79 4.17 14.04 -7.19
C LEU A 79 4.94 12.98 -6.41
N PHE A 80 4.42 11.76 -6.32
CA PHE A 80 5.10 10.65 -5.66
C PHE A 80 6.37 10.22 -6.39
N LEU A 81 6.33 10.13 -7.73
CA LEU A 81 7.51 9.84 -8.55
C LEU A 81 8.55 10.96 -8.45
N LEU A 82 8.10 12.23 -8.43
CA LEU A 82 8.95 13.39 -8.21
C LEU A 82 9.64 13.31 -6.84
N PHE A 83 8.90 12.94 -5.79
CA PHE A 83 9.43 12.75 -4.44
C PHE A 83 10.52 11.69 -4.40
N ILE A 84 10.28 10.50 -4.99
CA ILE A 84 11.27 9.42 -5.06
C ILE A 84 12.54 9.85 -5.82
N ARG A 85 12.39 10.72 -6.83
CA ARG A 85 13.49 11.18 -7.68
C ARG A 85 14.40 12.20 -7.00
N PHE A 86 13.87 13.04 -6.12
CA PHE A 86 14.62 14.14 -5.48
C PHE A 86 14.97 13.90 -4.01
N LEU A 87 14.22 13.06 -3.29
CA LEU A 87 14.41 12.80 -1.87
C LEU A 87 14.76 11.34 -1.61
N PRO A 88 15.60 11.04 -0.59
CA PRO A 88 15.88 9.67 -0.20
C PRO A 88 14.59 9.03 0.37
N MET A 89 14.15 7.94 -0.26
CA MET A 89 12.93 7.20 0.13
C MET A 89 13.04 6.57 1.52
N ILE A 90 14.26 6.30 1.99
CA ILE A 90 14.52 5.61 3.25
C ILE A 90 15.25 6.59 4.19
N ALA A 91 14.76 6.69 5.43
CA ALA A 91 15.41 7.45 6.48
C ALA A 91 16.73 6.78 6.90
N MET A 92 17.84 7.21 6.30
CA MET A 92 19.17 6.63 6.56
C MET A 92 19.64 6.81 8.02
N SER A 93 19.10 7.78 8.75
CA SER A 93 19.38 7.96 10.18
C SER A 93 18.82 6.81 11.02
N GLU A 94 17.59 6.36 10.73
CA GLU A 94 16.93 5.28 11.46
C GLU A 94 17.52 3.92 11.11
N VAL A 95 17.80 3.69 9.82
CA VAL A 95 18.37 2.41 9.37
C VAL A 95 19.69 2.14 10.08
N LYS A 96 20.57 3.13 10.18
CA LYS A 96 21.90 3.00 10.81
C LYS A 96 21.87 2.66 12.30
N ILE A 97 20.77 2.94 13.01
CA ILE A 97 20.60 2.64 14.45
C ILE A 97 20.14 1.19 14.65
N VAL A 98 19.46 0.60 13.68
CA VAL A 98 18.88 -0.74 13.76
C VAL A 98 19.82 -1.82 13.19
N LEU A 99 20.93 -1.42 12.55
CA LEU A 99 21.92 -2.38 12.07
C LEU A 99 22.59 -3.11 13.26
N PRO A 100 22.85 -4.42 13.15
CA PRO A 100 23.57 -5.17 14.19
C PRO A 100 25.01 -4.68 14.41
N GLU A 101 25.52 -3.85 13.49
CA GLU A 101 26.83 -3.21 13.56
C GLU A 101 26.85 -1.97 14.49
N SER A 102 25.68 -1.42 14.86
CA SER A 102 25.56 -0.29 15.78
C SER A 102 25.28 -0.70 17.24
N ASP A 103 25.29 -2.00 17.54
CA ASP A 103 25.08 -2.51 18.90
C ASP A 103 26.36 -2.35 19.75
N VAL A 104 26.31 -1.45 20.74
CA VAL A 104 27.38 -1.18 21.70
C VAL A 104 27.62 -2.36 22.66
N HIS A 105 26.70 -3.32 22.75
CA HIS A 105 26.76 -4.47 23.66
C HIS A 105 27.17 -5.79 23.00
N ARG A 106 27.64 -5.77 21.75
CA ARG A 106 28.28 -6.94 21.16
C ARG A 106 29.62 -7.17 21.85
N HIS A 107 29.60 -7.96 22.91
CA HIS A 107 30.80 -8.52 23.52
C HIS A 107 31.60 -9.22 22.42
N ASP A 108 32.81 -8.74 22.17
CA ASP A 108 33.82 -9.40 21.36
C ASP A 108 34.16 -10.75 22.00
N ASP A 109 33.38 -11.77 21.67
CA ASP A 109 33.76 -13.15 21.92
C ASP A 109 34.92 -13.48 20.96
N PRO A 110 36.16 -13.71 21.43
CA PRO A 110 37.33 -13.90 20.57
C PRO A 110 37.29 -15.21 19.75
N THR A 111 36.19 -15.96 19.80
CA THR A 111 36.02 -17.28 19.18
C THR A 111 35.00 -17.31 18.04
N ALA A 112 34.34 -16.20 17.72
CA ALA A 112 33.41 -16.16 16.59
C ALA A 112 34.16 -16.04 15.26
N HIS A 113 34.31 -17.17 14.57
CA HIS A 113 34.79 -17.26 13.18
C HIS A 113 34.15 -16.19 12.29
N HIS A 114 34.98 -15.32 11.70
CA HIS A 114 34.59 -14.50 10.56
C HIS A 114 34.13 -15.42 9.40
N PRO A 115 32.87 -15.35 8.94
CA PRO A 115 32.61 -15.73 7.56
C PRO A 115 33.25 -14.62 6.72
N VAL A 116 34.41 -14.95 6.15
CA VAL A 116 35.07 -14.18 5.11
C VAL A 116 34.01 -13.80 4.07
N ALA A 117 33.88 -12.50 3.84
CA ALA A 117 33.14 -11.94 2.72
C ALA A 117 33.60 -12.65 1.44
N ALA A 118 32.77 -13.56 0.94
CA ALA A 118 33.02 -14.25 -0.31
C ALA A 118 32.76 -13.26 -1.46
N GLY A 119 33.84 -12.61 -1.88
CA GLY A 119 34.14 -12.34 -3.28
C GLY A 119 33.25 -11.33 -4.00
N GLY A 120 33.73 -10.09 -4.07
CA GLY A 120 33.51 -9.30 -5.28
C GLY A 120 34.20 -9.97 -6.48
N GLY A 121 33.51 -10.04 -7.62
CA GLY A 121 34.09 -10.53 -8.87
C GLY A 121 33.05 -10.81 -9.95
N GLN A 122 32.97 -9.90 -10.92
CA GLN A 122 32.24 -9.96 -12.20
C GLN A 122 31.95 -11.35 -12.77
N ARG A 123 30.79 -11.51 -13.43
CA ARG A 123 30.65 -12.16 -14.76
C ARG A 123 29.23 -11.97 -15.33
N THR A 124 29.23 -11.43 -16.56
CA THR A 124 28.23 -11.46 -17.66
C THR A 124 26.83 -10.90 -17.43
#